data_AF-A0A3P6QXW0-F1
#
_entry.id   AF-A0A3P6QXW0-F1
#
_cell.length_a   1.000
_cell.length_b   1.000
_cell.length_c   1.000
_cell.angle_alpha   90.00
_cell.angle_beta   90.00
_cell.angle_gamma   90.00
#
_symmetry.space_group_name_H-M   'P 1'
#
loop_
_entity.id
_entity.type
_entity.pdbx_description
1 polymer ?
#
loop_
_entity_poly.entity_id
_entity_poly.type
_entity_poly.pdbx_seq_one_letter_code
_entity_poly.pdbx_strand_id
1 'polypeptide(L)'
;MSRHLLKADGERAAREVKLLLLGAGESGKSTIVKQMKIIHETGYSDEERKQYRPVVFSNTIQSMVALLRAMGTLKIDFKSPNSVEDTQQFFSISQTCDEGELPPDLASVMKRLWADPGIQECFMR
;
A
#
# COMPACT_ATOMS: atom_id res chain seq x y z
N MET A 1 -24.18 -37.38 -2.60
CA MET A 1 -23.03 -36.81 -3.34
C MET A 1 -21.88 -36.55 -2.36
N SER A 2 -21.48 -37.52 -1.51
CA SER A 2 -21.03 -37.12 -0.15
C SER A 2 -19.98 -37.99 0.58
N ARG A 3 -19.41 -39.07 0.03
CA ARG A 3 -18.33 -39.83 0.72
C ARG A 3 -17.03 -39.90 -0.06
N HIS A 4 -17.09 -40.07 -1.38
CA HIS A 4 -15.90 -40.09 -2.23
C HIS A 4 -15.18 -38.74 -2.28
N LEU A 5 -15.91 -37.63 -2.30
CA LEU A 5 -15.35 -36.27 -2.22
C LEU A 5 -14.60 -36.05 -0.90
N LEU A 6 -15.18 -36.42 0.24
CA LEU A 6 -14.54 -36.27 1.56
C LEU A 6 -13.26 -37.10 1.68
N LYS A 7 -13.24 -38.32 1.11
CA LYS A 7 -12.05 -39.18 1.13
C LYS A 7 -10.94 -38.61 0.24
N ALA A 8 -11.28 -38.13 -0.95
CA ALA A 8 -10.34 -37.50 -1.88
C ALA A 8 -9.77 -36.18 -1.32
N ASP A 9 -10.59 -35.35 -0.69
CA ASP A 9 -10.15 -34.13 -0.01
C ASP A 9 -9.24 -34.45 1.18
N GLY A 10 -9.55 -35.49 1.95
CA GLY A 10 -8.70 -35.97 3.04
C GLY A 10 -7.32 -36.44 2.57
N GLU A 11 -7.27 -37.18 1.46
CA GLU A 11 -6.00 -37.61 0.84
C GLU A 11 -5.20 -36.43 0.26
N ARG A 12 -5.89 -35.42 -0.29
CA ARG A 12 -5.26 -34.19 -0.80
C ARG A 12 -4.68 -33.34 0.32
N ALA A 13 -5.43 -33.15 1.41
CA ALA A 13 -4.98 -32.41 2.59
C ALA A 13 -3.80 -33.10 3.30
N ALA A 14 -3.77 -34.43 3.34
CA ALA A 14 -2.66 -35.18 3.92
C ALA A 14 -1.33 -35.00 3.16
N ARG A 15 -1.38 -34.60 1.88
CA ARG A 15 -0.19 -34.31 1.05
C ARG A 15 0.18 -32.82 1.01
N GLU A 16 -0.64 -31.95 1.59
CA GLU A 16 -0.40 -30.51 1.63
C GLU A 16 0.65 -30.16 2.68
N VAL A 17 1.71 -29.47 2.27
CA VAL A 17 2.73 -28.96 3.19
C VAL A 17 2.35 -27.53 3.60
N LYS A 18 2.11 -27.32 4.89
CA LYS A 18 1.78 -25.99 5.44
C LYS A 18 3.05 -25.31 5.95
N LEU A 19 3.31 -24.12 5.45
CA LEU A 19 4.44 -23.29 5.86
C LEU A 19 3.93 -22.09 6.66
N LEU A 20 4.55 -21.84 7.82
CA LEU A 20 4.27 -20.67 8.65
C LEU A 20 5.44 -19.71 8.59
N LEU A 21 5.19 -18.49 8.12
CA LEU A 21 6.19 -17.41 8.09
C LEU A 21 6.02 -16.53 9.34
N LEU A 22 7.04 -16.52 10.20
CA LEU A 22 7.09 -15.71 11.42
C LEU A 22 8.10 -14.56 11.27
N GLY A 23 7.82 -13.44 11.91
CA GLY A 23 8.70 -12.27 11.91
C GLY A 23 7.96 -11.01 12.36
N ALA A 24 8.71 -9.98 12.76
CA ALA A 24 8.17 -8.69 13.17
C ALA A 24 7.27 -8.04 12.11
N GLY A 25 6.45 -7.05 12.50
CA GLY A 25 5.70 -6.24 11.54
C GLY A 25 6.61 -5.73 10.41
N GLU A 26 6.10 -5.67 9.18
CA GLU A 26 6.83 -5.12 8.02
C GLU A 26 8.13 -5.84 7.61
N SER A 27 8.47 -6.99 8.23
CA SER A 27 9.67 -7.78 7.93
C SER A 27 9.70 -8.48 6.55
N GLY A 28 8.81 -8.09 5.62
CA GLY A 28 8.77 -8.64 4.26
C GLY A 28 8.07 -10.00 4.09
N LYS A 29 7.38 -10.54 5.10
CA LYS A 29 6.66 -11.84 5.00
C LYS A 29 5.71 -11.89 3.81
N SER A 30 4.87 -10.86 3.65
CA SER A 30 3.95 -10.77 2.51
C SER A 30 4.69 -10.69 1.18
N THR A 31 5.86 -10.05 1.16
CA THR A 31 6.71 -9.98 -0.05
C THR A 31 7.24 -11.36 -0.43
N ILE A 32 7.68 -12.17 0.53
CA ILE A 32 8.13 -13.56 0.28
C ILE A 32 6.98 -14.37 -0.32
N VAL A 33 5.78 -14.31 0.26
CA VAL A 33 4.60 -15.03 -0.28
C VAL A 33 4.28 -14.56 -1.70
N LYS A 34 4.33 -13.25 -1.97
CA LYS A 34 4.11 -12.70 -3.32
C LYS A 34 5.16 -13.21 -4.33
N GLN A 35 6.42 -13.31 -3.93
CA GLN A 35 7.49 -13.86 -4.77
C GLN A 35 7.31 -15.35 -5.05
N MET A 36 6.87 -16.14 -4.06
CA MET A 36 6.57 -17.56 -4.27
C MET A 36 5.50 -17.76 -5.35
N LYS A 37 4.46 -16.91 -5.37
CA LYS A 37 3.46 -16.91 -6.44
C LYS A 37 4.03 -16.57 -7.82
N ILE A 38 4.96 -15.61 -7.89
CA ILE A 38 5.60 -15.23 -9.16
C ILE A 38 6.47 -16.37 -9.71
N ILE A 39 7.23 -17.04 -8.84
CA ILE A 39 8.23 -18.04 -9.25
C ILE A 39 7.61 -19.43 -9.46
N HIS A 40 6.60 -19.80 -8.65
CA HIS A 40 6.07 -21.17 -8.60
C HIS A 40 4.62 -21.32 -9.09
N GLU A 41 3.91 -20.21 -9.35
CA GLU A 41 2.58 -20.22 -9.98
C GLU A 41 2.63 -19.49 -11.33
N THR A 42 1.47 -19.17 -11.90
CA THR A 42 1.35 -18.45 -13.17
C THR A 42 1.54 -16.93 -13.05
N GLY A 43 2.06 -16.45 -11.91
CA GLY A 43 2.11 -15.03 -11.58
C GLY A 43 0.72 -14.43 -11.29
N TYR A 44 0.59 -13.11 -11.45
CA TYR A 44 -0.66 -12.38 -11.16
C TYR A 44 -1.46 -12.09 -12.44
N SER A 45 -2.75 -12.43 -12.41
CA SER A 45 -3.67 -12.08 -13.50
C SER A 45 -3.96 -10.58 -13.54
N ASP A 46 -4.54 -10.09 -14.63
CA ASP A 46 -4.94 -8.69 -14.74
C ASP A 46 -6.07 -8.32 -13.78
N GLU A 47 -6.96 -9.26 -13.46
CA GLU A 47 -7.99 -9.12 -12.43
C GLU A 47 -7.37 -8.93 -11.05
N GLU A 48 -6.37 -9.74 -10.69
CA GLU A 48 -5.66 -9.61 -9.41
C GLU A 48 -4.89 -8.29 -9.33
N ARG A 49 -4.25 -7.87 -10.43
CA ARG A 49 -3.59 -6.56 -10.51
C ARG A 49 -4.57 -5.40 -10.31
N LYS A 50 -5.78 -5.49 -10.87
CA LYS A 50 -6.84 -4.50 -10.65
C LYS A 50 -7.27 -4.48 -9.18
N GLN A 51 -7.35 -5.63 -8.52
CA GLN A 51 -7.65 -5.72 -7.09
C GLN A 51 -6.55 -5.10 -6.20
N TYR A 52 -5.30 -5.08 -6.65
CA TYR A 52 -4.22 -4.39 -5.92
C TYR A 52 -4.21 -2.87 -6.09
N ARG A 53 -4.86 -2.30 -7.12
CA ARG A 53 -4.87 -0.84 -7.35
C ARG A 53 -5.37 -0.04 -6.13
N PRO A 54 -6.53 -0.37 -5.52
CA PRO A 54 -6.99 0.27 -4.29
C PRO A 54 -5.96 0.29 -3.17
N VAL A 55 -5.25 -0.83 -2.99
CA VAL A 55 -4.21 -0.98 -1.96
C VAL A 55 -3.04 -0.04 -2.23
N VAL A 56 -2.61 0.06 -3.50
CA VAL A 56 -1.53 0.98 -3.90
C VAL A 56 -1.94 2.43 -3.64
N PHE A 57 -3.16 2.82 -3.98
CA PHE A 57 -3.67 4.18 -3.75
C PHE A 57 -3.73 4.51 -2.26
N SER A 58 -4.33 3.62 -1.45
CA SER A 58 -4.42 3.79 0.00
C SER A 58 -3.03 3.92 0.63
N ASN A 59 -2.08 3.04 0.29
CA ASN A 59 -0.71 3.12 0.78
C ASN A 59 -0.02 4.44 0.40
N THR A 60 -0.25 4.94 -0.80
CA THR A 60 0.36 6.19 -1.27
C THR A 60 -0.18 7.39 -0.49
N ILE A 61 -1.50 7.45 -0.27
CA ILE A 61 -2.15 8.52 0.51
C ILE A 61 -1.68 8.46 1.97
N GLN A 62 -1.68 7.28 2.59
CA GLN A 62 -1.22 7.09 3.96
C GLN A 62 0.26 7.47 4.13
N SER A 63 1.11 7.14 3.16
CA SER A 63 2.53 7.52 3.17
C SER A 63 2.70 9.04 3.13
N MET A 64 1.91 9.74 2.30
CA MET A 64 1.93 11.21 2.27
C MET A 64 1.45 11.82 3.60
N VAL A 65 0.37 11.28 4.20
CA VAL A 65 -0.08 11.69 5.54
C VAL A 65 1.04 11.51 6.58
N ALA A 66 1.74 10.39 6.55
CA ALA A 66 2.83 10.10 7.47
C ALA A 66 3.98 11.11 7.31
N LEU A 67 4.37 11.45 6.08
CA LEU A 67 5.40 12.46 5.80
C LEU A 67 5.00 13.84 6.33
N LEU A 68 3.78 14.31 6.01
CA LEU A 68 3.30 15.62 6.45
C LEU A 68 3.25 15.72 7.98
N ARG A 69 2.89 14.63 8.68
CA ARG A 69 2.95 14.58 10.15
C ARG A 69 4.39 14.59 10.66
N ALA A 70 5.28 13.81 10.03
CA ALA A 70 6.69 13.75 10.38
C ALA A 70 7.39 15.10 10.22
N MET A 71 7.06 15.89 9.20
CA MET A 71 7.57 17.26 9.05
C MET A 71 7.26 18.13 10.27
N GLY A 72 6.03 18.04 10.80
CA GLY A 72 5.65 18.75 12.03
C GLY A 72 6.41 18.26 13.27
N THR A 73 6.65 16.95 13.38
CA THR A 73 7.42 16.36 14.49
C THR A 73 8.91 16.73 14.42
N LEU A 74 9.50 16.68 13.22
CA LEU A 74 10.91 16.98 12.97
C LEU A 74 11.20 18.47 12.81
N LYS A 75 10.16 19.31 12.82
CA LYS A 75 10.23 20.76 12.60
C LYS A 75 10.95 21.11 11.30
N ILE A 76 10.61 20.41 10.22
CA ILE A 76 11.12 20.69 8.87
C ILE A 76 10.11 21.62 8.19
N ASP A 77 10.55 22.81 7.82
CA ASP A 77 9.72 23.78 7.12
C ASP A 77 9.56 23.41 5.64
N PHE A 78 8.39 23.74 5.08
CA PHE A 78 8.20 23.70 3.63
C PHE A 78 9.10 24.72 2.95
N LYS A 79 9.62 24.37 1.76
CA LYS A 79 10.48 25.27 0.98
C LYS A 79 9.75 25.94 -0.18
N SER A 80 8.58 25.42 -0.55
CA SER A 80 7.72 25.97 -1.59
C SER A 80 6.60 26.81 -0.95
N PRO A 81 6.29 28.00 -1.50
CA PRO A 81 5.33 28.92 -0.91
C PRO A 81 3.90 28.36 -0.88
N ASN A 82 3.56 27.46 -1.81
CA ASN A 82 2.20 26.92 -1.94
C ASN A 82 1.99 25.63 -1.11
N SER A 83 3.03 25.05 -0.50
CA SER A 83 2.94 23.75 0.16
C SER A 83 2.01 23.74 1.37
N VAL A 84 1.84 24.89 2.04
CA VAL A 84 0.89 25.01 3.16
C VAL A 84 -0.55 24.90 2.66
N GLU A 85 -0.89 25.59 1.57
CA GLU A 85 -2.21 25.53 0.93
C GLU A 85 -2.45 24.13 0.33
N ASP A 86 -1.46 23.57 -0.37
CA ASP A 86 -1.52 22.22 -0.91
C ASP A 86 -1.73 21.17 0.20
N THR A 87 -1.15 21.36 1.39
CA THR A 87 -1.35 20.47 2.54
C THR A 87 -2.79 20.53 3.05
N GLN A 88 -3.37 21.72 3.16
CA GLN A 88 -4.77 21.89 3.56
C GLN A 88 -5.72 21.28 2.52
N GLN A 89 -5.45 21.51 1.24
CA GLN A 89 -6.21 20.93 0.13
C GLN A 89 -6.12 19.40 0.15
N PHE A 90 -4.92 18.84 0.36
CA PHE A 90 -4.72 17.39 0.47
C PHE A 90 -5.57 16.78 1.57
N PHE A 91 -5.54 17.35 2.78
CA PHE A 91 -6.35 16.83 3.89
C PHE A 91 -7.84 16.95 3.62
N SER A 92 -8.32 18.05 3.03
CA SER A 92 -9.73 18.21 2.68
C SER A 92 -10.21 17.15 1.67
N ILE A 93 -9.45 16.92 0.59
CA ILE A 93 -9.84 15.95 -0.44
C ILE A 93 -9.69 14.52 0.06
N SER A 94 -8.64 14.21 0.83
CA SER A 94 -8.39 12.86 1.34
C SER A 94 -9.48 12.35 2.29
N GLN A 95 -10.14 13.25 3.03
CA GLN A 95 -11.23 12.89 3.95
C GLN A 95 -12.54 12.54 3.23
N THR A 96 -12.76 13.12 2.05
CA THR A 96 -13.95 12.87 1.22
C THR A 96 -13.72 11.82 0.15
N CYS A 97 -12.49 11.31 0.01
CA CYS A 97 -12.12 10.32 -0.98
C CYS A 97 -12.62 8.95 -0.54
N ASP A 98 -13.31 8.25 -1.44
CA ASP A 98 -13.72 6.87 -1.22
C ASP A 98 -12.50 5.95 -1.07
N GLU A 99 -12.65 4.92 -0.24
CA GLU A 99 -11.57 3.99 0.05
C GLU A 99 -11.16 3.23 -1.22
N GLY A 100 -9.89 3.37 -1.60
CA GLY A 100 -9.35 2.69 -2.78
C GLY A 100 -9.46 3.48 -4.08
N GLU A 101 -9.91 4.73 -4.03
CA GLU A 101 -9.86 5.65 -5.16
C GLU A 101 -8.71 6.66 -5.06
N LEU A 102 -8.31 7.21 -6.21
CA LEU A 102 -7.34 8.30 -6.28
C LEU A 102 -7.83 9.33 -7.30
N PRO A 103 -8.63 10.32 -6.88
CA PRO A 103 -9.11 11.37 -7.75
C PRO A 103 -7.94 12.13 -8.40
N PRO A 104 -8.10 12.60 -9.66
CA PRO A 104 -7.06 13.37 -10.35
C PRO A 104 -6.58 14.58 -9.55
N ASP A 105 -7.49 15.27 -8.87
CA ASP A 105 -7.18 16.44 -8.06
C ASP A 105 -6.30 16.07 -6.86
N LEU A 106 -6.63 15.00 -6.14
CA LEU A 106 -5.80 14.48 -5.04
C LEU A 106 -4.40 14.10 -5.53
N ALA A 107 -4.32 13.38 -6.66
CA ALA A 107 -3.04 13.01 -7.27
C ALA A 107 -2.22 14.24 -7.67
N SER A 108 -2.87 15.30 -8.17
CA SER A 108 -2.20 16.54 -8.56
C SER A 108 -1.59 17.26 -7.35
N VAL A 109 -2.33 17.32 -6.24
CA VAL A 109 -1.87 17.93 -4.98
C VAL A 109 -0.71 17.13 -4.41
N MET A 110 -0.84 15.80 -4.35
CA MET A 110 0.24 14.92 -3.88
C MET A 110 1.52 15.08 -4.69
N LYS A 111 1.43 15.28 -6.01
CA LYS A 111 2.60 15.54 -6.86
C LYS A 111 3.27 16.88 -6.53
N ARG A 112 2.48 17.95 -6.31
CA ARG A 112 3.03 19.26 -5.91
C ARG A 112 3.68 19.21 -4.54
N LEU A 113 3.05 18.55 -3.57
CA LEU A 113 3.63 18.30 -2.26
C LEU A 113 4.93 17.49 -2.37
N TRP A 114 4.95 16.40 -3.12
CA TRP A 114 6.18 15.60 -3.30
C TRP A 114 7.32 16.40 -3.94
N ALA A 115 7.02 17.37 -4.80
CA ALA A 115 8.02 18.24 -5.41
C ALA A 115 8.64 19.25 -4.41
N ASP A 116 8.06 19.43 -3.22
CA ASP A 116 8.62 20.29 -2.19
C ASP A 116 9.93 19.71 -1.63
N PRO A 117 11.05 20.46 -1.67
CA PRO A 117 12.31 19.93 -1.17
C PRO A 117 12.37 19.75 0.35
N GLY A 118 11.47 20.38 1.12
CA GLY A 118 11.33 20.10 2.56
C GLY A 118 10.69 18.72 2.80
N ILE A 119 9.69 18.34 2.01
CA ILE A 119 9.13 16.98 2.02
C ILE A 119 10.18 15.94 1.63
N GLN A 120 10.97 16.22 0.58
CA GLN A 120 12.08 15.33 0.19
C GLN A 120 13.13 15.18 1.30
N GLU A 121 13.46 16.28 1.99
CA GLU A 121 14.37 16.25 3.13
C GLU A 121 13.81 15.41 4.29
N CYS A 122 12.52 15.55 4.58
CA CYS A 122 11.85 14.76 5.61
C CYS A 122 11.86 13.26 5.29
N PHE A 123 11.69 12.87 4.02
CA PHE A 123 11.73 11.48 3.60
C PHE A 123 13.11 10.82 3.76
N MET A 124 14.18 11.61 3.68
CA MET A 124 15.57 11.14 3.81
C MET A 124 16.04 10.95 5.26
N ARG A 125 15.22 11.31 6.26
CA ARG A 125 15.52 11.14 7.69
C ARG A 125 14.86 9.90 8.26
#